data_AF-A0A9D6PH07-F1
#
_entry.id   AF-A0A9D6PH07-F1
#
_cell.length_a   1.000
_cell.length_b   1.000
_cell.length_c   1.000
_cell.angle_alpha   90.00
_cell.angle_beta   90.00
_cell.angle_gamma   90.00
#
_symmetry.space_group_name_H-M   'P 1'
#
loop_
_entity.id
_entity.type
_entity.pdbx_description
1 polymer ?
#
loop_
_entity_poly.entity_id
_entity_poly.type
_entity_poly.pdbx_seq_one_letter_code
_entity_poly.pdbx_strand_id
1 'polypeptide(L)'
;MGFADNWQGKIVSEISNLDCVVFNPRRAEWDSTWVQSIDNLVFRKQVEWELRALEIADFIAMYFDPMTKAPVSLLEFGLFLRSRKLIVLCPEGFWRKGNVDIVCKRYRVKTVKNFEEFTREIKRKIVTVQRARIQDSE
;
A
#
# COMPACT_ATOMS: atom_id res chain seq x y z
N MET A 1 12.77 -7.46 11.77
CA MET A 1 11.91 -7.70 10.58
C MET A 1 10.49 -7.96 11.06
N GLY A 2 9.47 -7.36 10.43
CA GLY A 2 8.08 -7.47 10.89
C GLY A 2 7.50 -8.87 10.71
N PHE A 3 6.58 -9.27 11.59
CA PHE A 3 5.86 -10.54 11.59
C PHE A 3 4.98 -10.80 10.34
N ALA A 4 4.93 -9.86 9.38
CA ALA A 4 4.12 -9.99 8.17
C ALA A 4 4.82 -10.82 7.10
N ASP A 5 4.04 -11.72 6.50
CA ASP A 5 4.33 -12.44 5.27
C ASP A 5 4.84 -11.46 4.17
N ASN A 6 5.75 -11.92 3.30
CA ASN A 6 6.20 -11.15 2.13
C ASN A 6 5.13 -11.13 1.02
N TRP A 7 3.99 -10.53 1.32
CA TRP A 7 2.86 -10.39 0.41
C TRP A 7 3.20 -9.48 -0.79
N GLN A 8 4.10 -8.53 -0.61
CA GLN A 8 4.56 -7.64 -1.69
C GLN A 8 5.22 -8.45 -2.80
N GLY A 9 6.09 -9.40 -2.45
CA GLY A 9 6.72 -10.31 -3.41
C GLY A 9 5.70 -11.16 -4.17
N LYS A 10 4.66 -11.66 -3.47
CA LYS A 10 3.55 -12.41 -4.10
C LYS A 10 2.82 -11.54 -5.15
N ILE A 11 2.48 -10.29 -4.81
CA ILE A 11 1.83 -9.36 -5.76
C ILE A 11 2.74 -9.05 -6.95
N VAL A 12 4.02 -8.73 -6.72
CA VAL A 12 4.98 -8.40 -7.80
C VAL A 12 5.10 -9.56 -8.79
N SER A 13 5.16 -10.81 -8.29
CA SER A 13 5.16 -11.99 -9.15
C SER A 13 3.89 -12.07 -10.01
N GLU A 14 2.73 -11.84 -9.40
CA GLU A 14 1.42 -11.92 -10.05
C GLU A 14 1.19 -10.88 -11.15
N ILE A 15 1.87 -9.73 -11.08
CA ILE A 15 1.73 -8.62 -12.04
C ILE A 15 2.97 -8.41 -12.92
N SER A 16 3.93 -9.34 -12.88
CA SER A 16 5.22 -9.24 -13.57
C SER A 16 5.12 -9.08 -15.09
N ASN A 17 4.02 -9.53 -15.68
CA ASN A 17 3.73 -9.41 -17.11
C ASN A 17 2.96 -8.14 -17.49
N LEU A 18 2.66 -7.26 -16.53
CA LEU A 18 1.96 -6.01 -16.77
C LEU A 18 2.94 -4.84 -16.79
N ASP A 19 2.77 -3.93 -17.75
CA ASP A 19 3.57 -2.71 -17.87
C ASP A 19 3.24 -1.70 -16.75
N CYS A 20 3.88 -1.85 -15.60
CA CYS A 20 3.68 -0.99 -14.44
C CYS A 20 4.95 -0.81 -13.63
N VAL A 21 5.03 0.32 -12.94
CA VAL A 21 6.08 0.59 -11.96
C VAL A 21 5.55 0.28 -10.57
N VAL A 22 6.29 -0.50 -9.79
CA VAL A 22 5.91 -0.86 -8.42
C VAL A 22 6.84 -0.18 -7.43
N PHE A 23 6.29 0.68 -6.58
CA PHE A 23 6.99 1.19 -5.41
C PHE A 23 6.80 0.24 -4.23
N ASN A 24 7.76 -0.66 -4.02
CA ASN A 24 7.75 -1.59 -2.88
C ASN A 24 8.62 -1.06 -1.73
N PRO A 25 8.04 -0.62 -0.60
CA PRO A 25 8.81 -0.06 0.51
C PRO A 25 9.58 -1.12 1.32
N ARG A 26 9.28 -2.41 1.15
CA ARG A 26 9.90 -3.49 1.92
C ARG A 26 11.37 -3.67 1.52
N ARG A 27 12.30 -3.30 2.41
CA ARG A 27 13.73 -3.59 2.26
C ARG A 27 14.11 -4.95 2.84
N ALA A 28 15.02 -5.65 2.19
CA ALA A 28 15.65 -6.85 2.74
C ALA A 28 16.59 -6.51 3.91
N GLU A 29 17.31 -5.39 3.82
CA GLU A 29 18.33 -4.95 4.79
C GLU A 29 17.76 -3.99 5.87
N TRP A 30 16.55 -4.25 6.36
CA TRP A 30 15.99 -3.45 7.45
C TRP A 30 16.58 -3.85 8.80
N ASP A 31 17.29 -2.92 9.44
CA ASP A 31 17.82 -3.07 10.78
C ASP A 31 16.94 -2.34 11.81
N SER A 32 16.40 -3.08 12.77
CA SER A 32 15.56 -2.55 13.86
C SER A 32 16.31 -1.67 14.86
N THR A 33 17.64 -1.60 14.79
CA THR A 33 18.45 -0.72 15.65
C THR A 33 18.49 0.73 15.18
N TRP A 34 17.98 1.03 13.97
CA TRP A 34 17.98 2.39 13.46
C TRP A 34 17.10 3.33 14.31
N VAL A 35 17.70 4.43 14.76
CA VAL A 35 17.00 5.48 15.48
C VAL A 35 15.97 6.13 14.56
N GLN A 36 14.69 6.09 14.96
CA GLN A 36 13.59 6.73 14.24
C GLN A 36 13.55 8.23 14.54
N SER A 37 14.54 8.95 14.01
CA SER A 37 14.65 10.41 14.13
C SER A 37 14.81 11.04 12.75
N ILE A 38 14.26 12.26 12.58
CA ILE A 38 14.46 13.07 11.37
C ILE A 38 15.96 13.36 11.09
N ASP A 39 16.79 13.36 12.14
CA ASP A 39 18.24 13.57 12.02
C ASP A 39 18.99 12.31 11.59
N ASN A 40 18.37 11.13 11.68
CA ASN A 40 18.94 9.91 11.11
C ASN A 40 18.69 9.89 9.60
N LEU A 41 19.73 10.24 8.83
CA LEU A 41 19.66 10.34 7.37
C LEU A 41 19.17 9.06 6.67
N VAL A 42 19.47 7.88 7.20
CA VAL A 42 19.05 6.61 6.59
C VAL A 42 17.56 6.39 6.78
N PHE A 43 17.07 6.60 8.01
CA PHE A 43 15.64 6.54 8.32
C PHE A 43 14.86 7.60 7.56
N ARG A 44 15.33 8.85 7.58
CA ARG A 44 14.71 9.98 6.87
C ARG A 44 14.57 9.69 5.37
N LYS A 45 15.62 9.20 4.71
CA LYS A 45 15.58 8.85 3.28
C LYS A 45 14.54 7.77 2.97
N GLN A 46 14.34 6.78 3.85
CA GLN A 46 13.29 5.79 3.68
C GLN A 46 11.91 6.45 3.75
N VAL A 47 11.64 7.20 4.81
CA VAL A 47 10.32 7.81 5.03
C VAL A 47 10.00 8.83 3.92
N GLU A 48 10.95 9.67 3.52
CA GLU A 48 10.77 10.62 2.42
C GLU A 48 10.52 9.91 1.08
N TRP A 49 11.20 8.79 0.81
CA TRP A 49 10.95 7.98 -0.38
C TRP A 49 9.55 7.35 -0.36
N GLU A 50 9.13 6.79 0.78
CA GLU A 50 7.80 6.18 0.95
C GLU A 50 6.70 7.21 0.72
N LEU A 51 6.80 8.39 1.34
CA LEU A 51 5.85 9.48 1.16
C LEU A 51 5.78 9.94 -0.29
N ARG A 52 6.92 10.21 -0.92
CA ARG A 52 6.96 10.62 -2.33
C ARG A 52 6.37 9.55 -3.25
N ALA A 53 6.70 8.27 -3.02
CA ALA A 53 6.16 7.16 -3.78
C ALA A 53 4.63 7.06 -3.65
N LEU A 54 4.11 7.19 -2.43
CA LEU A 54 2.69 7.23 -2.18
C LEU A 54 2.04 8.42 -2.91
N GLU A 55 2.66 9.61 -2.90
CA GLU A 55 2.17 10.81 -3.58
C GLU A 55 2.04 10.62 -5.09
N ILE A 56 3.08 10.15 -5.76
CA ILE A 56 3.15 10.06 -7.23
C ILE A 56 2.45 8.82 -7.82
N ALA A 57 2.13 7.81 -6.99
CA ALA A 57 1.47 6.60 -7.47
C ALA A 57 0.04 6.88 -7.96
N ASP A 58 -0.34 6.28 -9.11
CA ASP A 58 -1.71 6.35 -9.65
C ASP A 58 -2.75 5.70 -8.73
N PHE A 59 -2.33 4.66 -7.99
CA PHE A 59 -3.11 4.01 -6.95
C PHE A 59 -2.20 3.40 -5.88
N ILE A 60 -2.73 3.19 -4.68
CA ILE A 60 -2.04 2.63 -3.52
C ILE A 60 -2.76 1.35 -3.12
N ALA A 61 -2.02 0.24 -3.14
CA ALA A 61 -2.46 -1.04 -2.61
C ALA A 61 -1.98 -1.19 -1.16
N MET A 62 -2.90 -1.25 -0.21
CA MET A 62 -2.60 -1.27 1.22
C MET A 62 -3.17 -2.52 1.89
N TYR A 63 -2.31 -3.29 2.56
CA TYR A 63 -2.70 -4.50 3.27
C TYR A 63 -2.38 -4.38 4.77
N PHE A 64 -3.41 -4.48 5.60
CA PHE A 64 -3.30 -4.57 7.05
C PHE A 64 -3.26 -6.04 7.50
N ASP A 65 -2.05 -6.58 7.64
CA ASP A 65 -1.83 -7.95 8.07
C ASP A 65 -2.31 -8.17 9.52
N PRO A 66 -3.19 -9.15 9.80
CA PRO A 66 -3.68 -9.49 11.14
C PRO A 66 -2.58 -9.71 12.19
N MET A 67 -1.39 -10.15 11.76
CA MET A 67 -0.25 -10.44 12.65
C MET A 67 0.58 -9.19 12.98
N THR A 68 0.20 -8.01 12.49
CA THR A 68 0.95 -6.77 12.70
C THR A 68 0.12 -5.66 13.34
N LYS A 69 0.81 -4.63 13.85
CA LYS A 69 0.16 -3.40 14.35
C LYS A 69 0.04 -2.31 13.28
N ALA A 70 0.97 -2.29 12.33
CA ALA A 70 1.02 -1.36 11.19
C ALA A 70 0.75 0.13 11.53
N PRO A 71 1.38 0.71 12.58
CA PRO A 71 1.08 2.08 13.01
C PRO A 71 1.41 3.13 11.94
N VAL A 72 2.52 2.98 11.22
CA VAL A 72 2.91 3.90 10.13
C VAL A 72 1.94 3.76 8.95
N SER A 73 1.54 2.53 8.59
CA SER A 73 0.55 2.33 7.52
C SER A 73 -0.82 2.89 7.86
N LEU A 74 -1.21 2.94 9.15
CA LEU A 74 -2.43 3.64 9.59
C LEU A 74 -2.31 5.16 9.44
N LEU A 75 -1.11 5.73 9.64
CA LEU A 75 -0.85 7.15 9.37
C LEU A 75 -0.95 7.45 7.87
N GLU A 76 -0.28 6.66 7.04
CA GLU A 76 -0.33 6.76 5.57
C GLU A 76 -1.75 6.59 5.04
N PHE A 77 -2.50 5.62 5.58
CA PHE A 77 -3.91 5.44 5.28
C PHE A 77 -4.67 6.74 5.48
N GLY A 78 -4.52 7.37 6.65
CA GLY A 78 -5.10 8.66 7.00
C GLY A 78 -4.75 9.77 6.02
N LEU A 79 -3.46 9.90 5.67
CA LEU A 79 -2.96 10.91 4.74
C LEU A 79 -3.59 10.79 3.35
N PHE A 80 -3.78 9.56 2.86
CA PHE A 80 -4.26 9.31 1.50
C PHE A 80 -5.76 8.99 1.40
N LEU A 81 -6.54 9.03 2.50
CA LEU A 81 -7.98 8.75 2.51
C LEU A 81 -8.77 9.46 1.41
N ARG A 82 -8.47 10.75 1.18
CA ARG A 82 -9.22 11.61 0.27
C ARG A 82 -8.71 11.59 -1.17
N SER A 83 -7.59 10.94 -1.43
CA SER A 83 -6.99 10.85 -2.77
C SER A 83 -7.78 9.98 -3.74
N ARG A 84 -8.71 9.14 -3.23
CA ARG A 84 -9.45 8.11 -4.00
C ARG A 84 -8.58 7.05 -4.67
N LYS A 85 -7.30 6.99 -4.31
CA LYS A 85 -6.32 6.09 -4.92
C LYS A 85 -6.11 4.78 -4.15
N LEU A 86 -6.70 4.64 -2.96
CA LEU A 86 -6.54 3.49 -2.07
C LEU A 86 -7.39 2.27 -2.48
N ILE A 87 -6.74 1.11 -2.50
CA ILE A 87 -7.34 -0.22 -2.47
C ILE A 87 -6.88 -0.89 -1.17
N VAL A 88 -7.81 -1.26 -0.29
CA VAL A 88 -7.49 -1.73 1.06
C VAL A 88 -7.91 -3.19 1.27
N LEU A 89 -6.97 -4.03 1.70
CA LEU A 89 -7.25 -5.33 2.29
C LEU A 89 -7.04 -5.24 3.81
N CYS A 90 -8.09 -5.52 4.58
CA CYS A 90 -8.04 -5.55 6.05
C CYS A 90 -8.81 -6.78 6.57
N PRO A 91 -8.19 -7.97 6.60
CA PRO A 91 -8.83 -9.20 7.03
C PRO A 91 -9.21 -9.18 8.51
N GLU A 92 -10.10 -10.09 8.89
CA GLU A 92 -10.39 -10.36 10.29
C GLU A 92 -9.10 -10.65 11.08
N GLY A 93 -9.09 -10.22 12.35
CA GLY A 93 -7.93 -10.35 13.24
C GLY A 93 -7.00 -9.14 13.30
N PHE A 94 -7.04 -8.21 12.33
CA PHE A 94 -6.30 -6.95 12.48
C PHE A 94 -6.86 -6.13 13.66
N TRP A 95 -5.98 -5.81 14.61
CA TRP A 95 -6.35 -5.24 15.92
C TRP A 95 -7.09 -3.89 15.89
N ARG A 96 -7.09 -3.20 14.74
CA ARG A 96 -7.82 -1.94 14.50
C ARG A 96 -8.80 -2.04 13.33
N LYS A 97 -9.18 -3.26 12.92
CA LYS A 97 -10.10 -3.51 11.80
C LYS A 97 -11.39 -2.68 11.89
N GLY A 98 -12.07 -2.65 13.04
CA GLY A 98 -13.29 -1.86 13.18
C GLY A 98 -13.12 -0.37 12.88
N ASN A 99 -11.96 0.21 13.21
CA ASN A 99 -11.64 1.60 12.86
C ASN A 99 -11.43 1.75 11.35
N VAL A 100 -10.65 0.85 10.75
CA VAL A 100 -10.41 0.83 9.29
C VAL A 100 -11.72 0.69 8.53
N ASP A 101 -12.61 -0.23 8.94
CA ASP A 101 -13.90 -0.47 8.29
C ASP A 101 -14.81 0.75 8.34
N ILE A 102 -14.94 1.39 9.51
CA ILE A 102 -15.75 2.61 9.68
C ILE A 102 -15.22 3.74 8.80
N VAL A 103 -13.90 3.95 8.79
CA VAL A 103 -13.25 5.00 7.99
C VAL A 103 -13.41 4.71 6.49
N CYS A 104 -13.13 3.49 6.05
CA CYS A 104 -13.32 3.08 4.66
C CYS A 104 -14.77 3.30 4.20
N LYS A 105 -15.75 2.91 5.02
CA LYS A 105 -17.17 3.14 4.75
C LYS A 105 -17.50 4.63 4.66
N ARG A 106 -17.03 5.44 5.61
CA ARG A 106 -17.28 6.89 5.66
C ARG A 106 -16.70 7.63 4.45
N TYR A 107 -15.48 7.28 4.04
CA TYR A 107 -14.77 7.94 2.95
C TYR A 107 -14.91 7.24 1.59
N ARG A 108 -15.72 6.19 1.51
CA ARG A 108 -15.96 5.39 0.29
C ARG A 108 -14.67 4.83 -0.31
N VAL A 109 -13.74 4.41 0.54
CA VAL A 109 -12.50 3.74 0.13
C VAL A 109 -12.83 2.32 -0.31
N LYS A 110 -12.25 1.87 -1.43
CA LYS A 110 -12.44 0.51 -1.94
C LYS A 110 -11.76 -0.49 -1.01
N THR A 111 -12.55 -1.39 -0.42
CA THR A 111 -12.07 -2.53 0.35
C THR A 111 -12.28 -3.85 -0.40
N VAL A 112 -11.43 -4.83 -0.12
CA VAL A 112 -11.50 -6.20 -0.62
C VAL A 112 -11.42 -7.19 0.55
N LYS A 113 -11.96 -8.39 0.37
CA LYS A 113 -12.15 -9.35 1.47
C LYS A 113 -10.97 -10.25 1.73
N ASN A 114 -10.21 -10.58 0.68
CA ASN A 114 -9.11 -11.53 0.76
C ASN A 114 -8.01 -11.18 -0.26
N PHE A 115 -6.91 -11.93 -0.20
CA PHE A 115 -5.74 -11.69 -1.05
C PHE A 115 -6.02 -11.91 -2.54
N GLU A 116 -6.90 -12.85 -2.90
CA GLU A 116 -7.29 -13.10 -4.29
C GLU A 116 -8.04 -11.89 -4.89
N GLU A 117 -9.05 -11.38 -4.17
CA GLU A 117 -9.74 -10.16 -4.54
C GLU A 117 -8.80 -8.96 -4.63
N PHE A 118 -7.82 -8.87 -3.72
CA PHE A 118 -6.81 -7.82 -3.71
C PHE A 118 -5.94 -7.84 -4.98
N THR A 119 -5.38 -9.00 -5.31
CA THR A 119 -4.58 -9.21 -6.53
C THR A 119 -5.39 -8.88 -7.78
N ARG A 120 -6.64 -9.36 -7.86
CA ARG A 120 -7.52 -9.09 -9.00
C ARG A 120 -7.83 -7.61 -9.17
N GLU A 121 -8.10 -6.89 -8.07
CA GLU A 121 -8.37 -5.45 -8.11
C GLU A 121 -7.14 -4.63 -8.49
N ILE A 122 -5.94 -5.03 -8.05
CA ILE A 122 -4.67 -4.42 -8.47
C ILE A 122 -4.49 -4.59 -9.99
N LYS A 123 -4.60 -5.83 -10.52
CA LYS A 123 -4.51 -6.10 -11.96
C LYS A 123 -5.51 -5.25 -12.76
N ARG A 124 -6.77 -5.18 -12.30
CA ARG A 124 -7.83 -4.36 -12.91
C ARG A 124 -7.45 -2.87 -12.94
N LYS A 125 -6.89 -2.34 -11.86
CA LYS A 125 -6.50 -0.94 -11.75
C LYS A 125 -5.34 -0.58 -12.65
N ILE A 126 -4.33 -1.45 -12.77
CA ILE A 126 -3.22 -1.28 -13.71
C ILE A 126 -3.76 -1.10 -15.14
N VAL A 127 -4.59 -2.04 -15.61
CA VAL A 127 -5.17 -1.98 -16.96
C VAL A 127 -6.04 -0.74 -17.17
N THR A 128 -6.80 -0.32 -16.15
CA THR A 128 -7.66 0.87 -16.23
C THR A 128 -6.82 2.14 -16.38
N VAL A 129 -5.74 2.28 -15.61
CA VAL A 129 -4.84 3.44 -15.67
C VAL A 129 -4.10 3.50 -17.01
N GLN A 130 -3.60 2.35 -17.50
CA GLN A 130 -2.94 2.27 -18.80
C GLN A 130 -3.85 2.74 -19.95
N ARG A 131 -5.11 2.29 -19.95
CA ARG A 131 -6.09 2.69 -20.97
C ARG A 131 -6.39 4.19 -20.94
N ALA A 132 -6.55 4.76 -19.74
CA ALA A 132 -6.79 6.19 -19.60
C ALA A 132 -5.62 7.03 -20.17
N ARG A 133 -4.37 6.61 -19.92
CA ARG A 133 -3.18 7.30 -20.44
C ARG A 133 -3.06 7.25 -21.96
N ILE A 134 -3.48 6.14 -22.58
CA ILE A 134 -3.48 6.03 -24.05
C ILE A 134 -4.51 7.00 -24.64
N GLN A 135 -5.71 7.07 -24.06
CA GLN A 135 -6.77 7.98 -24.52
C GLN A 135 -6.41 9.46 -24.35
N ASP A 136 -5.67 9.82 -23.29
CA ASP A 136 -5.21 11.20 -23.06
C ASP A 136 -4.02 11.61 -23.97
N SER A 137 -3.44 10.65 -24.70
CA SER A 137 -2.29 10.88 -25.60
C SER A 137 -2.70 11.00 -27.08
N GLU A 138 -3.98 10.79 -27.40
CA GLU A 138 -4.60 10.96 -28.72
C GLU A 138 -5.31 12.32 -28.83
#